data_AF-A0A4Q3AE23-F1
#
_entry.id   AF-A0A4Q3AE23-F1
#
_cell.length_a   1.000
_cell.length_b   1.000
_cell.length_c   1.000
_cell.angle_alpha   90.00
_cell.angle_beta   90.00
_cell.angle_gamma   90.00
#
_symmetry.space_group_name_H-M   'P 1'
#
loop_
_entity.id
_entity.type
_entity.pdbx_description
1 polymer ?
#
loop_
_entity_poly.entity_id
_entity_poly.type
_entity_poly.pdbx_seq_one_letter_code
_entity_poly.pdbx_strand_id
1 'polypeptide(L)' 'MRPTRRPVPPLDRPALDRLALRYVERFATTRGKLAAYLTRKIRERGFDGTPPDPAEIAE' A
#
# COMPACT_ATOMS: atom_id res chain seq x y z
N MET A 1 -16.77 25.82 -8.67
CA MET A 1 -16.95 24.66 -7.78
C MET A 1 -15.71 23.78 -7.86
N ARG A 2 -14.97 23.58 -6.77
CA ARG A 2 -13.86 22.63 -6.74
C ARG A 2 -14.49 21.23 -6.76
N PRO A 3 -14.13 20.31 -7.68
CA PRO A 3 -14.70 18.96 -7.63
C PRO A 3 -14.39 18.38 -6.26
N THR A 4 -15.44 17.97 -5.54
CA THR A 4 -15.31 17.27 -4.26
C THR A 4 -14.49 16.01 -4.53
N ARG A 5 -13.32 15.91 -3.88
CA ARG A 5 -12.40 14.79 -4.11
C ARG A 5 -13.13 13.53 -3.63
N ARG A 6 -13.37 12.57 -4.54
CA ARG A 6 -13.96 11.29 -4.15
C ARG A 6 -13.13 10.71 -3.00
N PRO A 7 -13.78 10.18 -1.94
CA PRO A 7 -13.07 9.45 -0.90
C PRO A 7 -12.28 8.32 -1.56
N VAL A 8 -11.01 8.19 -1.18
CA VAL A 8 -10.15 7.13 -1.71
C VAL A 8 -10.67 5.82 -1.12
N PRO A 9 -11.01 4.81 -1.94
CA PRO A 9 -11.47 3.53 -1.42
C PRO A 9 -10.37 2.87 -0.58
N PRO A 10 -10.76 2.01 0.39
CA PRO A 10 -9.81 1.21 1.14
C PRO A 10 -8.97 0.33 0.20
N LEU A 11 -7.79 -0.09 0.67
CA LEU A 11 -6.92 -0.96 -0.11
C LEU A 11 -7.47 -2.39 -0.12
N ASP A 12 -7.36 -3.05 -1.28
CA ASP A 12 -7.48 -4.50 -1.41
C ASP A 12 -6.07 -5.11 -1.62
N ARG A 13 -5.99 -6.45 -1.63
CA ARG A 13 -4.72 -7.16 -1.86
C ARG A 13 -4.07 -6.75 -3.20
N PRO A 14 -4.78 -6.75 -4.34
CA PRO A 14 -4.19 -6.34 -5.62
C PRO A 14 -3.68 -4.88 -5.64
N ALA A 15 -4.35 -3.94 -4.98
CA ALA A 15 -3.88 -2.56 -4.88
C ALA A 15 -2.61 -2.46 -4.02
N LEU A 16 -2.51 -3.25 -2.96
CA LEU A 16 -1.33 -3.31 -2.11
C LEU A 16 -0.12 -3.90 -2.85
N ASP A 17 -0.31 -4.99 -3.61
CA ASP A 17 0.75 -5.60 -4.42
C ASP A 17 1.24 -4.63 -5.52
N ARG A 18 0.33 -3.91 -6.18
CA ARG A 18 0.70 -2.87 -7.17
C ARG A 18 1.48 -1.71 -6.53
N LEU A 19 1.15 -1.33 -5.29
CA LEU A 19 1.93 -0.34 -4.56
C LEU A 19 3.35 -0.84 -4.26
N ALA A 20 3.49 -2.12 -3.93
CA ALA A 20 4.78 -2.73 -3.68
C ALA A 20 5.67 -2.70 -4.94
N LEU A 21 5.16 -3.22 -6.06
CA LEU A 21 5.86 -3.23 -7.35
C LEU A 21 6.32 -1.83 -7.76
N ARG A 22 5.41 -0.85 -7.75
CA ARG A 22 5.75 0.54 -8.12
C ARG A 22 6.82 1.15 -7.20
N TYR A 23 6.80 0.80 -5.92
CA TYR A 23 7.74 1.35 -4.94
C TYR A 23 9.14 0.75 -5.13
N VAL A 24 9.25 -0.55 -5.38
CA VAL A 24 10.55 -1.20 -5.66
C VAL A 24 11.14 -0.73 -6.99
N GLU A 25 10.33 -0.61 -8.05
CA GLU A 25 10.76 -0.11 -9.35
C GLU A 25 11.33 1.31 -9.28
N ARG A 26 10.69 2.17 -8.48
CA ARG A 26 11.05 3.58 -8.39
C ARG A 26 12.27 3.85 -7.51
N PHE A 27 12.43 3.08 -6.44
CA PHE A 27 13.35 3.44 -5.35
C PHE A 27 14.43 2.40 -5.06
N ALA A 28 14.43 1.24 -5.73
CA ALA A 28 15.35 0.13 -5.46
C ALA A 28 15.51 -0.10 -3.94
N THR A 29 14.36 -0.18 -3.25
CA THR A 29 14.30 -0.16 -1.78
C THR A 29 14.67 -1.51 -1.17
N THR A 30 14.92 -1.53 0.14
CA THR A 30 15.09 -2.77 0.92
C THR A 30 13.74 -3.32 1.37
N ARG A 31 13.70 -4.62 1.72
CA ARG A 31 12.51 -5.31 2.26
C ARG A 31 11.90 -4.60 3.46
N GLY A 32 12.72 -4.26 4.47
CA GLY A 32 12.24 -3.58 5.68
C GLY A 32 11.61 -2.20 5.39
N LYS A 33 12.18 -1.43 4.44
CA LYS A 33 11.61 -0.15 4.01
C LYS A 33 10.29 -0.36 3.26
N LEU A 34 10.19 -1.41 2.44
CA LEU A 34 8.95 -1.76 1.74
C LEU A 34 7.84 -2.17 2.72
N ALA A 35 8.13 -3.07 3.67
CA ALA A 35 7.16 -3.48 4.69
C ALA A 35 6.66 -2.29 5.53
N ALA A 36 7.56 -1.39 5.94
CA ALA A 36 7.19 -0.17 6.65
C ALA A 36 6.32 0.77 5.78
N TYR A 37 6.62 0.89 4.49
CA TYR A 37 5.83 1.67 3.54
C TYR A 37 4.41 1.11 3.39
N LEU A 38 4.29 -0.20 3.16
CA LEU A 38 3.00 -0.88 2.99
C LEU A 38 2.16 -0.83 4.28
N THR A 39 2.77 -1.05 5.45
CA THR A 39 2.13 -0.88 6.77
C THR A 39 1.52 0.52 6.90
N ARG A 40 2.29 1.55 6.54
CA ARG A 40 1.81 2.93 6.57
C ARG A 40 0.64 3.14 5.61
N LYS A 41 0.68 2.55 4.41
CA LYS A 41 -0.40 2.71 3.42
C LYS A 41 -1.71 2.05 3.84
N ILE A 42 -1.64 0.89 4.49
CA ILE A 42 -2.79 0.23 5.12
C ILE A 42 -3.39 1.12 6.20
N ARG A 43 -2.57 1.70 7.10
CA ARG A 43 -3.06 2.60 8.16
C ARG A 43 -3.69 3.88 7.61
N GLU A 44 -3.10 4.48 6.58
CA GLU A 44 -3.57 5.74 6.00
C GLU A 44 -4.88 5.59 5.21
N ARG A 45 -5.07 4.48 4.50
CA ARG A 45 -6.22 4.27 3.60
C ARG A 45 -7.27 3.32 4.14
N GLY A 46 -6.95 2.56 5.17
CA GLY A 46 -7.70 1.37 5.53
C GLY A 46 -7.45 0.23 4.54
N PHE A 47 -7.89 -0.95 4.93
CA PHE A 47 -7.86 -2.15 4.09
C PHE A 47 -9.25 -2.79 4.13
N ASP A 48 -9.66 -3.37 3.01
CA ASP A 48 -10.92 -4.08 2.89
C ASP A 48 -10.76 -5.51 3.40
N GLY A 49 -11.35 -5.79 4.56
CA GLY A 49 -11.21 -7.06 5.27
C GLY A 49 -9.95 -7.14 6.14
N THR A 50 -9.36 -8.34 6.23
CA THR A 50 -8.16 -8.59 7.04
C THR A 50 -6.92 -8.17 6.25
N PRO A 51 -6.12 -7.20 6.74
CA PRO A 51 -4.89 -6.83 6.09
C PRO A 51 -3.90 -8.01 6.09
N PRO A 52 -3.23 -8.31 4.98
CA PRO A 52 -2.13 -9.27 4.95
C PRO A 52 -0.92 -8.73 5.71
N ASP A 53 0.02 -9.60 6.07
CA ASP A 53 1.31 -9.16 6.61
C ASP A 53 2.13 -8.44 5.52
N PRO A 54 2.47 -7.15 5.71
CA PRO A 54 3.33 -6.43 4.76
C PRO A 54 4.72 -7.02 4.60
N ALA A 55 5.20 -7.81 5.56
CA ALA A 55 6.48 -8.52 5.44
C ALA A 55 6.39 -9.66 4.41
N GLU A 56 5.28 -10.40 4.35
CA GLU A 56 5.06 -11.44 3.34
C GLU A 56 5.04 -10.90 1.91
N ILE A 57 4.55 -9.66 1.73
CA ILE A 57 4.54 -8.99 0.42
C ILE A 57 5.94 -8.48 0.03
N ALA A 58 6.82 -8.28 1.01
CA ALA A 58 8.15 -7.73 0.80
C ALA A 58 9.25 -8.79 0.58
N GLU A 59 8.92 -10.09 0.68
CA GLU A 59 9.85 -11.20 0.44
C GLU A 59 10.13 -11.46 -1.04
#